data_AF-A0A961V3A0-F1
#
_entry.id   AF-A0A961V3A0-F1
#
_cell.length_a   1.000
_cell.length_b   1.000
_cell.length_c   1.000
_cell.angle_alpha   90.00
_cell.angle_beta   90.00
_cell.angle_gamma   90.00
#
_symmetry.space_group_name_H-M   'P 1'
#
loop_
_entity.id
_entity.type
_entity.pdbx_description
1 polymer ?
#
loop_
_entity_poly.entity_id
_entity_poly.type
_entity_poly.pdbx_seq_one_letter_code
_entity_poly.pdbx_strand_id
1 'polypeptide(L)'
;MGEAHTFAARYPQRELEIHRLCSLDTEFRSACEDYEQASSALRYWQGRPDEAASKIRDYENFLNELEIEILTRLDRSQVNVNARNS
;
A
#
# COMPACT_ATOMS: atom_id res chain seq x y z
N MET A 1 -13.56 -4.62 -8.51
CA MET A 1 -12.48 -3.62 -8.31
C MET A 1 -11.46 -4.30 -7.43
N GLY A 2 -10.25 -4.53 -7.92
CA GLY A 2 -9.26 -5.39 -7.28
C GLY A 2 -8.65 -4.74 -6.03
N GLU A 3 -8.42 -5.56 -5.01
CA GLU A 3 -7.64 -5.21 -3.82
C GLU A 3 -6.24 -4.71 -4.26
N ALA A 4 -5.73 -3.63 -3.63
CA ALA A 4 -4.38 -3.08 -3.85
C ALA A 4 -4.04 -2.48 -5.23
N HIS A 5 -5.01 -2.11 -6.08
CA HIS A 5 -4.75 -1.62 -7.45
C HIS A 5 -3.84 -0.37 -7.54
N THR A 6 -4.07 0.67 -6.73
CA THR A 6 -3.23 1.88 -6.69
C THR A 6 -1.81 1.54 -6.24
N PHE A 7 -1.67 0.66 -5.25
CA PHE A 7 -0.35 0.24 -4.78
C PHE A 7 0.37 -0.61 -5.84
N ALA A 8 -0.30 -1.59 -6.44
CA ALA A 8 0.25 -2.43 -7.51
C ALA A 8 0.66 -1.60 -8.75
N ALA A 9 -0.13 -0.58 -9.12
CA ALA A 9 0.22 0.34 -10.21
C ALA A 9 1.48 1.17 -9.92
N ARG A 10 1.80 1.42 -8.64
CA ARG A 10 3.04 2.09 -8.21
C ARG A 10 4.25 1.15 -8.26
N TYR A 11 4.04 -0.17 -8.13
CA TYR A 11 5.07 -1.19 -8.14
C TYR A 11 4.79 -2.29 -9.17
N PRO A 12 4.77 -1.98 -10.48
CA PRO A 12 4.40 -2.95 -11.52
C PRO A 12 5.35 -4.17 -11.55
N GLN A 13 6.62 -3.98 -11.19
CA GLN A 13 7.61 -5.05 -11.05
C GLN A 13 7.23 -6.11 -10.00
N ARG A 14 6.34 -5.76 -9.06
CA ARG A 14 5.91 -6.59 -7.93
C ARG A 14 4.41 -6.90 -7.95
N GLU A 15 3.69 -6.56 -9.01
CA GLU A 15 2.23 -6.66 -9.11
C GLU A 15 1.72 -8.07 -8.77
N LEU A 16 2.30 -9.11 -9.37
CA LEU A 16 1.91 -10.50 -9.11
C LEU A 16 2.15 -10.91 -7.65
N GLU A 17 3.22 -10.41 -7.04
CA GLU A 17 3.54 -10.69 -5.65
C GLU A 17 2.54 -10.03 -4.71
N ILE A 18 2.21 -8.76 -4.97
CA ILE A 18 1.22 -7.97 -4.23
C ILE A 18 -0.13 -8.68 -4.26
N HIS A 19 -0.65 -9.02 -5.45
CA HIS A 19 -1.94 -9.71 -5.58
C HIS A 19 -1.96 -11.08 -4.92
N ARG A 20 -0.85 -11.82 -5.02
CA ARG A 20 -0.71 -13.12 -4.34
C ARG A 20 -0.77 -12.95 -2.81
N LEU A 21 -0.03 -11.99 -2.25
CA LEU A 21 -0.03 -11.74 -0.82
C LEU A 21 -1.38 -11.23 -0.32
N CYS A 22 -2.07 -10.36 -1.05
CA CYS A 22 -3.44 -9.95 -0.70
C CYS A 22 -4.39 -11.15 -0.57
N SER A 23 -4.20 -12.17 -1.39
CA SER A 23 -5.03 -13.39 -1.36
C SER A 23 -4.68 -14.35 -0.22
N LEU A 24 -3.49 -14.23 0.40
CA LEU A 24 -2.94 -15.19 1.35
C LEU A 24 -2.74 -14.63 2.76
N ASP A 25 -2.55 -13.32 2.89
CA ASP A 25 -2.26 -12.62 4.14
C ASP A 25 -3.29 -11.50 4.33
N THR A 26 -4.19 -11.71 5.30
CA THR A 26 -5.27 -10.78 5.59
C THR A 26 -4.77 -9.46 6.18
N GLU A 27 -3.65 -9.46 6.94
CA GLU A 27 -3.08 -8.22 7.47
C GLU A 27 -2.44 -7.41 6.35
N PHE A 28 -1.72 -8.09 5.44
CA PHE A 28 -1.17 -7.46 4.24
C PHE A 28 -2.28 -6.83 3.39
N ARG A 29 -3.38 -7.56 3.18
CA ARG A 29 -4.55 -7.04 2.47
C ARG A 29 -5.12 -5.82 3.16
N SER A 30 -5.34 -5.85 4.47
CA SER A 30 -5.85 -4.70 5.23
C SER A 30 -4.95 -3.48 5.08
N ALA A 31 -3.62 -3.63 5.16
CA ALA A 31 -2.70 -2.51 4.94
C ALA A 31 -2.81 -1.94 3.51
N CYS A 32 -2.99 -2.79 2.50
CA CYS A 32 -3.25 -2.33 1.13
C CYS A 32 -4.59 -1.59 1.00
N GLU A 33 -5.65 -2.07 1.66
CA GLU A 33 -6.97 -1.41 1.69
C GLU A 33 -6.90 -0.04 2.38
N ASP A 34 -6.14 0.07 3.47
CA ASP A 34 -5.90 1.33 4.17
C ASP A 34 -5.14 2.31 3.27
N TYR A 35 -4.16 1.82 2.49
CA TYR A 35 -3.43 2.64 1.51
C TYR A 35 -4.36 3.16 0.41
N GLU A 36 -5.27 2.34 -0.13
CA GLU A 36 -6.26 2.78 -1.12
C GLU A 36 -7.18 3.87 -0.57
N GLN A 37 -7.69 3.68 0.65
CA GLN A 37 -8.58 4.62 1.30
C GLN A 37 -7.88 5.95 1.59
N ALA A 38 -6.67 5.90 2.16
CA ALA A 38 -5.86 7.09 2.43
C ALA A 38 -5.45 7.81 1.14
N SER A 39 -5.11 7.07 0.08
CA SER A 39 -4.79 7.64 -1.23
C SER A 39 -5.99 8.37 -1.84
N SER A 40 -7.19 7.78 -1.70
CA SER A 40 -8.42 8.41 -2.17
C SER A 40 -8.76 9.67 -1.36
N ALA A 41 -8.59 9.63 -0.03
CA ALA A 41 -8.78 10.79 0.83
C ALA A 41 -7.78 11.91 0.52
N LEU A 42 -6.51 11.58 0.30
CA LEU A 42 -5.49 12.56 -0.09
C LEU A 42 -5.88 13.26 -1.41
N ARG A 43 -6.27 12.50 -2.44
CA ARG A 43 -6.74 13.09 -3.71
C ARG A 43 -7.92 14.05 -3.52
N TYR A 44 -8.85 13.70 -2.63
CA TYR A 44 -9.98 14.57 -2.29
C TYR A 44 -9.54 15.89 -1.64
N TRP A 45 -8.60 15.83 -0.69
CA TRP A 45 -8.10 17.03 0.01
C TRP A 45 -7.18 17.88 -0.86
N GLN A 46 -6.38 17.27 -1.74
CA GLN A 46 -5.55 17.99 -2.72
C GLN A 46 -6.38 18.81 -3.71
N GLY A 47 -7.65 18.45 -3.94
CA GLY A 47 -8.59 19.28 -4.70
C GLY A 47 -9.10 20.53 -3.96
N ARG A 48 -8.80 20.67 -2.65
CA ARG A 48 -9.17 21.81 -1.79
C ARG A 48 -8.00 22.25 -0.88
N PRO A 49 -6.85 22.64 -1.46
CA PRO A 49 -5.61 22.82 -0.71
C PRO A 49 -5.66 23.95 0.32
N ASP A 50 -6.40 25.03 0.03
CA ASP A 50 -6.48 26.22 0.89
C ASP A 50 -7.18 25.95 2.24
N GLU A 51 -8.04 24.93 2.30
CA GLU A 51 -8.78 24.55 3.51
C GLU A 51 -8.16 23.35 4.25
N ALA A 52 -7.23 22.64 3.61
CA ALA A 52 -6.84 21.28 4.01
C ALA A 52 -5.34 21.00 4.03
N ALA A 53 -4.47 22.03 3.97
CA ALA A 53 -3.02 21.86 3.94
C ALA A 53 -2.47 20.94 5.06
N SER A 54 -3.03 21.03 6.29
CA SER A 54 -2.66 20.11 7.38
C SER A 54 -3.11 18.68 7.11
N LYS A 55 -4.32 18.49 6.59
CA LYS A 55 -4.84 17.15 6.26
C LYS A 55 -4.06 16.49 5.14
N ILE A 56 -3.68 17.25 4.12
CA ILE A 56 -2.82 16.77 3.04
C ILE A 56 -1.52 16.22 3.62
N ARG A 57 -0.84 16.99 4.48
CA ARG A 57 0.40 16.54 5.13
C ARG A 57 0.20 15.30 6.01
N ASP A 58 -0.89 15.26 6.77
CA ASP A 58 -1.21 14.11 7.62
C ASP A 58 -1.39 12.83 6.78
N TYR A 59 -2.14 12.91 5.68
CA TYR A 59 -2.35 11.78 4.78
C TYR A 59 -1.09 11.38 4.02
N GLU A 60 -0.24 12.34 3.62
CA GLU A 60 1.06 12.06 2.99
C GLU A 60 1.98 11.28 3.94
N ASN A 61 2.05 11.69 5.21
CA ASN A 61 2.81 10.98 6.24
C ASN A 61 2.26 9.57 6.47
N PHE A 62 0.94 9.44 6.61
CA PHE A 62 0.30 8.14 6.83
C PHE A 62 0.49 7.19 5.65
N LEU A 63 0.40 7.68 4.41
CA LEU A 63 0.68 6.88 3.21
C LEU A 63 2.13 6.39 3.17
N ASN A 64 3.08 7.21 3.61
CA ASN A 64 4.49 6.80 3.70
C ASN A 64 4.68 5.68 4.73
N GLU A 65 4.03 5.78 5.90
CA GLU A 65 4.07 4.72 6.92
C GLU A 65 3.49 3.40 6.39
N LEU A 66 2.34 3.46 5.72
CA LEU A 66 1.73 2.29 5.07
C LEU A 66 2.61 1.71 3.96
N GLU A 67 3.22 2.56 3.13
CA GLU A 67 4.12 2.13 2.05
C GLU A 67 5.33 1.36 2.62
N ILE A 68 5.93 1.86 3.70
CA ILE A 68 7.03 1.19 4.41
C ILE A 68 6.57 -0.16 4.97
N GLU A 69 5.39 -0.23 5.59
CA GLU A 69 4.85 -1.48 6.15
C GLU A 69 4.63 -2.53 5.05
N ILE A 70 3.92 -2.14 3.98
CA ILE A 70 3.58 -3.03 2.86
C ILE A 70 4.86 -3.55 2.19
N LEU A 71 5.84 -2.68 1.91
CA LEU A 71 7.12 -3.10 1.33
C LEU A 71 7.91 -4.03 2.27
N THR A 72 7.92 -3.75 3.57
CA THR A 72 8.59 -4.61 4.56
C THR A 72 7.98 -6.00 4.61
N ARG A 73 6.66 -6.11 4.56
CA ARG A 73 5.95 -7.41 4.53
C ARG A 73 6.22 -8.18 3.23
N LEU A 74 6.19 -7.47 2.10
CA LEU A 74 6.56 -8.00 0.79
C LEU A 74 7.98 -8.59 0.80
N ASP A 75 8.97 -7.86 1.31
CA ASP A 75 10.36 -8.32 1.34
C ASP A 75 10.55 -9.54 2.27
N ARG A 76 9.84 -9.57 3.41
CA ARG A 76 9.82 -10.74 4.30
C ARG A 76 9.21 -11.98 3.63
N SER A 77 8.18 -11.80 2.80
CA SER A 77 7.58 -12.88 2.02
C SER A 77 8.58 -13.50 1.03
N GLN A 78 9.36 -12.69 0.32
CA GLN A 78 10.40 -13.17 -0.59
C GLN A 78 11.47 -14.00 0.11
N VAL A 79 11.94 -13.56 1.28
CA VAL A 79 12.94 -14.30 2.07
C VAL A 79 12.41 -15.69 2.45
N ASN A 80 11.14 -15.80 2.82
CA ASN A 80 10.52 -17.08 3.18
C ASN A 80 10.32 -18.01 1.98
N VAL A 81 10.10 -17.49 0.77
CA VAL A 81 10.01 -18.30 -0.46
C VAL A 81 11.38 -18.83 -0.85
N ASN A 82 12.43 -17.99 -0.80
CA ASN A 82 13.78 -18.41 -1.15
C ASN A 82 14.37 -19.42 -0.14
N ALA A 83 14.07 -19.26 1.15
CA ALA A 83 14.53 -20.18 2.20
C ALA A 83 13.86 -21.56 2.15
N ARG A 84 12.64 -21.68 1.59
CA ARG A 84 11.96 -22.96 1.39
C ARG A 84 12.42 -23.74 0.16
N ASN A 85 13.13 -23.07 -0.75
CA ASN A 85 13.58 -23.62 -2.03
C ASN A 85 15.10 -23.83 -2.09
N SER A 86 15.80 -23.68 -0.95
CA SER A 86 17.26 -23.87 -0.79
C SER A 86 17.58 -25.09 0.06
#